data_AF-A0A081BRT9-F1
#
_entry.id   AF-A0A081BRT9-F1
#
_cell.length_a   1.000
_cell.length_b   1.000
_cell.length_c   1.000
_cell.angle_alpha   90.00
_cell.angle_beta   90.00
_cell.angle_gamma   90.00
#
_symmetry.space_group_name_H-M   'P 1'
#
loop_
_entity.id
_entity.type
_entity.pdbx_description
1 polymer ?
#
loop_
_entity_poly.entity_id
_entity_poly.type
_entity_poly.pdbx_seq_one_letter_code
_entity_poly.pdbx_strand_id
1 'polypeptide(L)'
;MNENSAPQVTSISKAATIEEIAEFWDTHSLADYWEQTHEVEFEVSAECRRRVTLAPDIYERLATQAHRRGLTLETLVNLWLSQRLERRNARKPQKRQKNVAEASQ
;
A
#
# COMPACT_ATOMS: atom_id res chain seq x y z
N MET A 1 31.94 33.30 -19.56
CA MET A 1 30.96 33.31 -18.47
C MET A 1 29.65 32.86 -19.07
N ASN A 2 29.28 31.59 -18.86
CA ASN A 2 28.05 31.01 -19.39
C ASN A 2 27.08 30.81 -18.23
N GLU A 3 26.08 31.66 -18.08
CA GLU A 3 24.95 31.41 -17.17
C GLU A 3 23.66 31.89 -17.83
N ASN A 4 23.15 31.10 -18.76
CA ASN A 4 21.76 31.19 -19.21
C ASN A 4 20.89 30.39 -18.21
N SER A 5 20.73 30.91 -16.99
CA SER A 5 19.73 30.39 -16.04
C SER A 5 18.39 31.07 -16.29
N ALA A 6 17.76 30.77 -17.43
CA ALA A 6 16.35 31.10 -17.62
C ALA A 6 15.52 30.22 -16.67
N PRO A 7 14.50 30.76 -16.00
CA PRO A 7 13.61 29.95 -15.17
C PRO A 7 12.98 28.85 -16.01
N GLN A 8 13.07 27.60 -15.54
CA GLN A 8 12.46 26.44 -16.19
C GLN A 8 10.94 26.56 -16.04
N VAL A 9 10.29 27.16 -17.04
CA VAL A 9 8.83 27.32 -17.08
C VAL A 9 8.18 26.18 -17.84
N THR A 10 6.95 25.85 -17.46
CA THR A 10 6.14 24.85 -18.15
C THR A 10 5.77 25.27 -19.57
N SER A 11 5.71 24.29 -20.50
CA SER A 11 5.50 24.58 -21.93
C SER A 11 4.13 25.19 -22.25
N ILE A 12 3.06 24.75 -21.58
CA ILE A 12 1.68 25.17 -21.83
C ILE A 12 1.29 26.35 -20.92
N SER A 13 1.33 26.13 -19.59
CA SER A 13 0.93 27.14 -18.59
C SER A 13 1.89 28.31 -18.44
N LYS A 14 3.13 28.21 -18.96
CA LYS A 14 4.22 29.21 -18.78
C LYS A 14 4.53 29.58 -17.33
N ALA A 15 4.02 28.80 -16.38
CA ALA A 15 4.20 28.96 -14.95
C ALA A 15 5.53 28.33 -14.49
N ALA A 16 6.12 28.94 -13.46
CA ALA A 16 7.41 28.55 -12.89
C ALA A 16 7.26 27.78 -11.56
N THR A 17 6.14 27.98 -10.85
CA THR A 17 5.85 27.33 -9.56
C THR A 17 4.71 26.31 -9.68
N ILE A 18 4.65 25.37 -8.74
CA ILE A 18 3.61 24.33 -8.72
C ILE A 18 2.23 24.97 -8.51
N GLU A 19 2.16 25.98 -7.65
CA GLU A 19 0.96 26.72 -7.31
C GLU A 19 0.38 27.45 -8.54
N GLU A 20 1.22 28.15 -9.30
CA GLU A 20 0.82 28.84 -10.54
C GLU A 20 0.36 27.84 -11.63
N ILE A 21 1.02 26.68 -11.72
CA ILE A 21 0.61 25.61 -12.66
C ILE A 21 -0.78 25.09 -12.27
N ALA A 22 -1.04 24.87 -10.99
CA ALA A 22 -2.33 24.41 -10.50
C ALA A 22 -3.44 25.45 -10.78
N GLU A 23 -3.21 26.73 -10.46
CA GLU A 23 -4.17 27.81 -10.69
C GLU A 23 -4.55 27.95 -12.18
N PHE A 24 -3.56 27.76 -13.08
CA PHE A 24 -3.82 27.71 -14.51
C PHE A 24 -4.75 26.55 -14.88
N TRP A 25 -4.45 25.32 -14.45
CA TRP A 25 -5.24 24.14 -14.81
C TRP A 25 -6.58 24.01 -14.08
N ASP A 26 -6.77 24.70 -12.95
CA ASP A 26 -8.08 24.81 -12.28
C ASP A 26 -9.09 25.61 -13.13
N THR A 27 -8.59 26.52 -13.96
CA THR A 27 -9.41 27.41 -14.81
C THR A 27 -9.42 27.01 -16.29
N HIS A 28 -8.48 26.18 -16.74
CA HIS A 28 -8.33 25.75 -18.13
C HIS A 28 -8.58 24.26 -18.31
N SER A 29 -9.34 23.88 -19.33
CA SER A 29 -9.58 22.47 -19.65
C SER A 29 -8.37 21.88 -20.39
N LEU A 30 -7.94 20.67 -20.00
CA LEU A 30 -6.93 19.91 -20.74
C LEU A 30 -7.32 19.69 -22.21
N ALA A 31 -8.63 19.55 -22.48
CA ALA A 31 -9.15 19.33 -23.84
C ALA A 31 -8.80 20.47 -24.81
N ASP A 32 -8.69 21.71 -24.32
CA ASP A 32 -8.39 22.89 -25.15
C ASP A 32 -6.95 22.87 -25.67
N TYR A 33 -6.09 22.04 -25.06
CA TYR A 33 -4.68 21.91 -25.39
C TYR A 33 -4.33 20.51 -25.89
N TRP A 34 -5.32 19.66 -26.21
CA TRP A 34 -5.10 18.25 -26.56
C TRP A 34 -4.10 18.07 -27.71
N GLU A 35 -4.18 18.90 -28.75
CA GLU A 35 -3.25 18.91 -29.91
C GLU A 35 -1.82 19.32 -29.56
N GLN A 36 -1.60 19.94 -28.39
CA GLN A 36 -0.28 20.32 -27.88
C GLN A 36 0.27 19.29 -26.88
N THR A 37 -0.53 18.28 -26.54
CA THR A 37 -0.12 17.15 -25.70
C THR A 37 0.31 15.96 -26.54
N HIS A 38 1.04 15.04 -25.92
CA HIS A 38 1.37 13.75 -26.52
C HIS A 38 0.97 12.64 -25.56
N GLU A 39 0.57 11.51 -26.11
CA GLU A 39 0.25 10.33 -25.32
C GLU A 39 1.52 9.81 -24.64
N VAL A 40 1.40 9.51 -23.35
CA VAL A 40 2.48 8.94 -22.54
C VAL A 40 1.93 7.71 -21.84
N GLU A 41 2.58 6.57 -22.07
CA GLU A 41 2.32 5.35 -21.32
C GLU A 41 3.08 5.40 -19.98
N PHE A 42 2.37 5.21 -18.88
CA PHE A 42 2.97 5.13 -17.55
C PHE A 42 2.39 3.95 -16.79
N GLU A 43 3.26 3.23 -16.08
CA GLU A 43 2.87 2.10 -15.26
C GLU A 43 2.58 2.57 -13.83
N VAL A 44 1.34 2.42 -13.38
CA VAL A 44 0.96 2.69 -11.99
C VAL A 44 1.03 1.39 -11.21
N SER A 45 2.09 1.21 -10.43
CA SER A 45 2.15 0.16 -9.42
C SER A 45 1.34 0.56 -8.19
N ALA A 46 0.02 0.37 -8.25
CA ALA A 46 -0.85 0.50 -7.09
C ALA A 46 -0.94 -0.85 -6.36
N GLU A 47 -0.07 -1.06 -5.35
CA GLU A 47 -0.16 -2.24 -4.51
C GLU A 47 -1.52 -2.29 -3.80
N CYS A 48 -2.33 -3.31 -4.12
CA CYS A 48 -3.60 -3.56 -3.44
C CYS A 48 -3.36 -3.95 -1.98
N ARG A 49 -3.41 -2.96 -1.08
CA ARG A 49 -3.29 -3.19 0.36
C ARG A 49 -4.57 -3.82 0.91
N ARG A 50 -4.45 -5.02 1.47
CA ARG A 50 -5.53 -5.66 2.23
C ARG A 50 -5.63 -4.99 3.61
N ARG A 51 -6.81 -4.49 3.95
CA ARG A 51 -7.07 -3.81 5.23
C ARG A 51 -8.08 -4.60 6.03
N VAL A 52 -7.87 -4.64 7.35
CA VAL A 52 -8.83 -5.20 8.32
C VAL A 52 -9.17 -4.09 9.30
N THR A 53 -10.45 -3.76 9.40
CA THR A 53 -10.91 -2.76 10.37
C THR A 53 -10.88 -3.36 11.77
N LEU A 54 -10.27 -2.64 12.71
CA LEU A 54 -10.26 -2.98 14.13
C LEU A 54 -11.34 -2.16 14.85
N ALA A 55 -11.98 -2.76 15.85
CA ALA A 55 -12.83 -2.00 16.76
C ALA A 55 -11.97 -0.97 17.54
N PRO A 56 -12.51 0.22 17.86
CA PRO A 56 -11.73 1.30 18.48
C PRO A 56 -11.03 0.90 19.79
N ASP A 57 -11.73 0.16 20.65
CA ASP A 57 -11.22 -0.33 21.93
C ASP A 57 -10.07 -1.34 21.76
N ILE A 58 -10.16 -2.19 20.72
CA ILE A 58 -9.10 -3.15 20.39
C ILE A 58 -7.87 -2.43 19.82
N TYR A 59 -8.08 -1.43 18.97
CA TYR A 59 -7.01 -0.62 18.41
C TYR A 59 -6.19 0.05 19.51
N GLU A 60 -6.85 0.76 20.44
CA GLU A 60 -6.21 1.47 21.56
C GLU A 60 -5.29 0.55 22.38
N ARG A 61 -5.81 -0.64 22.72
CA ARG A 61 -5.07 -1.64 23.50
C ARG A 61 -3.86 -2.17 22.74
N LEU A 62 -4.02 -2.48 21.45
CA LEU A 62 -2.93 -2.99 20.63
C LEU A 62 -1.88 -1.92 20.36
N ALA A 63 -2.28 -0.67 20.12
CA ALA A 63 -1.38 0.46 19.89
C ALA A 63 -0.52 0.73 21.14
N THR A 64 -1.15 0.76 22.32
CA THR A 64 -0.43 0.88 23.60
C THR A 64 0.61 -0.23 23.77
N GLN A 65 0.24 -1.46 23.43
CA GLN A 65 1.12 -2.61 23.59
C GLN A 65 2.25 -2.66 22.55
N ALA A 66 1.98 -2.22 21.32
CA ALA A 66 2.97 -2.10 20.27
C ALA A 66 4.01 -1.04 20.66
N HIS A 67 3.55 0.13 21.12
CA HIS A 67 4.40 1.23 21.56
C HIS A 67 5.31 0.81 22.73
N ARG A 68 4.75 0.16 23.76
CA ARG A 68 5.54 -0.37 24.90
C ARG A 68 6.63 -1.37 24.49
N ARG A 69 6.48 -2.02 23.33
CA ARG A 69 7.44 -3.00 22.80
C ARG A 69 8.36 -2.42 21.73
N GLY A 70 8.23 -1.13 21.38
CA GLY A 70 8.96 -0.51 20.28
C GLY A 70 8.61 -1.09 18.91
N LEU A 71 7.40 -1.62 18.75
CA LEU A 71 6.92 -2.23 17.51
C LEU A 71 5.83 -1.37 16.87
N THR A 72 5.67 -1.50 15.55
CA THR A 72 4.47 -1.00 14.88
C THR A 72 3.26 -1.86 15.24
N LEU A 73 2.06 -1.26 15.17
CA LEU A 73 0.81 -1.97 15.38
C LEU A 73 0.68 -3.16 14.43
N GLU A 74 1.01 -2.95 13.15
CA GLU A 74 0.97 -3.98 12.11
C GLU A 74 1.87 -5.17 12.45
N THR A 75 3.13 -4.91 12.84
CA THR A 75 4.07 -5.97 13.23
C THR A 75 3.57 -6.77 14.42
N LEU A 76 3.03 -6.09 15.45
CA LEU A 76 2.47 -6.77 16.62
C LEU A 76 1.28 -7.66 16.24
N VAL A 77 0.35 -7.13 15.44
CA VAL A 77 -0.83 -7.86 14.97
C VAL A 77 -0.45 -9.08 14.17
N ASN A 78 0.45 -8.93 13.18
CA ASN A 78 0.90 -10.04 12.34
C ASN A 78 1.58 -11.13 13.17
N LEU A 79 2.50 -10.77 14.07
CA LEU A 79 3.18 -11.72 14.95
C LEU A 79 2.19 -12.55 15.78
N TRP A 80 1.21 -11.88 16.39
CA TRP A 80 0.22 -12.55 17.25
C TRP A 80 -0.74 -13.44 16.47
N LEU A 81 -1.19 -12.98 15.30
CA LEU A 81 -2.07 -13.77 14.44
C LEU A 81 -1.35 -15.02 13.94
N SER A 82 -0.10 -14.90 13.48
CA SER A 82 0.72 -16.04 13.06
C SER A 82 0.89 -17.07 14.16
N GLN A 83 1.30 -16.65 15.37
CA GLN A 83 1.43 -17.56 16.51
C GLN A 83 0.12 -18.26 16.87
N ARG A 84 -1.02 -17.58 16.76
CA ARG A 84 -2.33 -18.14 17.08
C ARG A 84 -2.80 -19.13 16.02
N LEU A 85 -2.49 -18.88 14.75
CA LEU A 85 -2.75 -19.81 13.64
C LEU A 85 -1.91 -21.08 13.77
N GLU A 86 -0.61 -20.95 14.06
CA GLU A 86 0.29 -22.08 14.30
C GLU A 86 -0.18 -22.97 15.45
N ARG A 87 -0.52 -22.37 16.61
CA ARG A 87 -1.03 -23.11 17.76
C ARG A 87 -2.34 -23.85 17.48
N ARG A 88 -3.21 -23.29 16.64
CA ARG A 88 -4.46 -23.96 16.23
C ARG A 88 -4.18 -25.13 15.29
N ASN A 89 -3.24 -24.96 14.36
CA ASN A 89 -2.86 -26.02 13.43
C ASN A 89 -2.17 -27.18 14.16
N ALA A 90 -1.31 -26.90 15.14
CA ALA A 90 -0.67 -27.91 15.97
C ALA A 90 -1.64 -28.73 16.86
N ARG A 91 -2.86 -28.22 17.10
CA ARG A 91 -3.89 -28.90 17.92
C ARG A 91 -4.84 -29.80 17.12
N LYS A 92 -4.81 -29.77 15.78
CA LYS A 92 -5.56 -30.75 14.99
C LYS A 92 -4.70 -32.01 14.86
N PRO A 93 -5.05 -33.15 15.51
CA PRO A 93 -4.40 -34.39 15.18
C PRO A 93 -4.74 -34.72 13.72
N GLN A 94 -3.70 -34.75 12.90
CA GLN A 94 -3.76 -35.25 11.55
C GLN A 94 -4.22 -36.71 11.65
N LYS A 95 -5.47 -36.98 11.23
CA LYS A 95 -5.93 -38.35 10.99
C LYS A 95 -4.98 -38.98 9.98
N ARG A 96 -3.94 -39.66 10.48
CA ARG A 96 -3.16 -40.63 9.71
C ARG A 96 -4.18 -41.63 9.19
N GLN A 97 -4.39 -41.64 7.88
CA GLN A 97 -4.93 -42.80 7.19
C GLN A 97 -3.96 -43.96 7.47
N LYS A 98 -4.20 -44.69 8.56
CA LYS A 98 -3.84 -46.10 8.67
C LYS A 98 -5.08 -46.83 8.18
N ASN A 99 -4.99 -47.34 6.96
CA ASN A 99 -5.77 -48.37 6.28
C ASN A 99 -5.16 -48.37 4.87
N VAL A 100 -4.48 -49.39 4.35
CA VAL A 100 -4.62 -50.83 4.52
C VAL A 100 -3.25 -51.47 4.30
N ALA A 101 -2.67 -52.01 5.37
CA ALA A 101 -1.80 -53.18 5.30
C ALA A 101 -2.28 -54.08 6.45
N GLU A 102 -2.45 -55.37 6.16
CA GLU A 102 -2.90 -56.42 7.09
C GLU A 102 -4.41 -56.50 7.35
N ALA A 103 -5.14 -56.95 6.32
CA ALA A 103 -5.95 -58.14 6.48
C ALA A 103 -5.37 -59.21 5.54
N SER A 104 -4.33 -59.90 6.00
CA SER A 104 -3.97 -61.22 5.47
C SER A 104 -4.86 -62.23 6.17
N GLN A 105 -5.71 -62.91 5.42
CA GLN A 105 -6.11 -64.31 5.58
C GLN A 105 -7.13 -64.69 4.49
#